data_AF-A0AA39I6Z0-F1
#
_entry.id   AF-A0AA39I6Z0-F1
#
_cell.length_a   1.000
_cell.length_b   1.000
_cell.length_c   1.000
_cell.angle_alpha   90.00
_cell.angle_beta   90.00
_cell.angle_gamma   90.00
#
_symmetry.space_group_name_H-M   'P 1'
#
loop_
_entity.id
_entity.type
_entity.pdbx_description
1 polymer ?
#
loop_
_entity_poly.entity_id
_entity_poly.type
_entity_poly.pdbx_seq_one_letter_code
_entity_poly.pdbx_strand_id
1 'polypeptide(L)'
;MAIFGACAAEVVVSCAFEATIEAQNCILPEPPVAMRKNTKRRSSTKAGKGKGLQTENGQNNNHKITEYFAVRRSGRKTSKQIENERNKEVEEAVTSGSNEEFLQVYTCDVKGRGIRSLKTFKRNDFVVEYKGEQVSIYTARRREKQYAQDSSIGSYMYFFKHKDVQYCIDATDESPYKGRLINHSALKPNLKTKAVTFPDGSVHLLLVARRDIEVGEELLYDYGDRTPCNIANNPWLINS
;
A
#
# COMPACT_ATOMS: atom_id res chain seq x y z
N MET A 1 16.93 -24.58 5.97
CA MET A 1 18.39 -24.48 6.19
C MET A 1 18.88 -23.30 5.36
N ALA A 2 19.14 -22.18 6.02
CA ALA A 2 19.82 -21.02 5.46
C ALA A 2 21.29 -21.16 5.82
N ILE A 3 22.18 -21.25 4.83
CA ILE A 3 23.64 -21.15 5.00
C ILE A 3 24.20 -20.74 3.62
N PHE A 4 25.18 -19.86 3.40
CA PHE A 4 26.40 -19.42 4.13
C PHE A 4 26.73 -17.95 3.75
N GLY A 5 27.56 -17.19 4.46
CA GLY A 5 28.58 -17.59 5.43
C GLY A 5 29.20 -16.44 6.22
N ALA A 6 29.98 -16.85 7.21
CA ALA A 6 30.66 -16.06 8.23
C ALA A 6 31.77 -15.15 7.69
N CYS A 7 31.98 -13.99 8.33
CA CYS A 7 33.29 -13.59 8.89
C CYS A 7 33.20 -12.30 9.74
N ALA A 8 33.78 -12.34 10.95
CA ALA A 8 34.33 -11.24 11.76
C ALA A 8 33.42 -10.02 12.08
N ALA A 9 32.86 -9.85 13.27
CA ALA A 9 33.52 -9.48 14.54
C ALA A 9 34.70 -8.49 14.34
N GLU A 10 34.54 -7.28 14.87
CA GLU A 10 35.45 -6.11 14.81
C GLU A 10 35.30 -5.19 13.58
N VAL A 11 34.29 -4.29 13.60
CA VAL A 11 34.45 -2.83 13.47
C VAL A 11 33.17 -2.18 14.02
N VAL A 12 33.03 -2.11 15.35
CA VAL A 12 31.99 -1.30 16.01
C VAL A 12 32.68 -0.25 16.87
N VAL A 13 33.39 0.68 16.23
CA VAL A 13 33.65 2.01 16.79
C VAL A 13 33.79 2.97 15.61
N SER A 14 33.09 4.11 15.67
CA SER A 14 33.36 5.33 14.88
C SER A 14 32.54 5.61 13.61
N CYS A 15 31.20 5.59 13.70
CA CYS A 15 30.34 6.31 12.73
C CYS A 15 29.21 7.12 13.42
N ALA A 16 29.51 7.68 14.59
CA ALA A 16 28.59 8.55 15.31
C ALA A 16 29.33 9.80 15.81
N PHE A 17 29.87 10.60 14.90
CA PHE A 17 30.19 12.01 15.14
C PHE A 17 30.46 12.67 13.78
N GLU A 18 30.00 13.91 13.61
CA GLU A 18 30.14 14.77 12.42
C GLU A 18 29.13 14.58 11.27
N ALA A 19 27.91 15.05 11.51
CA ALA A 19 27.07 15.61 10.46
C ALA A 19 26.24 16.78 11.03
N THR A 20 26.93 17.80 11.53
CA THR A 20 26.33 19.10 11.82
C THR A 20 27.22 20.17 11.20
N ILE A 21 26.58 21.08 10.46
CA ILE A 21 27.11 22.32 9.90
C ILE A 21 27.83 22.17 8.55
N GLU A 22 27.06 22.27 7.46
CA GLU A 22 27.33 23.16 6.32
C GLU A 22 26.21 23.02 5.28
N ALA A 23 25.23 23.93 5.33
CA ALA A 23 24.36 24.25 4.19
C ALA A 23 23.54 25.51 4.51
N GLN A 24 24.21 26.67 4.56
CA GLN A 24 23.55 27.97 4.54
C GLN A 24 24.02 28.71 3.28
N ASN A 25 23.06 29.25 2.53
CA ASN A 25 23.13 30.03 1.28
C ASN A 25 23.05 29.28 -0.05
N CYS A 26 21.82 28.88 -0.40
CA CYS A 26 21.32 28.94 -1.78
C CYS A 26 19.89 29.51 -1.76
N ILE A 27 19.76 30.82 -2.00
CA ILE A 27 18.48 31.48 -2.25
C ILE A 27 18.09 31.16 -3.70
N LEU A 28 17.01 30.41 -3.89
CA LEU A 28 16.39 30.21 -5.21
C LEU A 28 15.33 31.31 -5.44
N PRO A 29 15.26 31.92 -6.64
CA PRO A 29 14.26 32.94 -6.94
C PRO A 29 12.85 32.33 -7.04
N GLU A 30 11.87 33.04 -6.50
CA GLU A 30 10.47 32.62 -6.51
C GLU A 30 9.88 32.56 -7.94
N PRO A 31 9.00 31.59 -8.23
CA PRO A 31 8.30 31.51 -9.50
C PRO A 31 7.25 32.63 -9.65
N PRO A 32 7.00 33.12 -10.88
CA PRO A 32 6.06 34.21 -11.11
C PRO A 32 4.61 33.79 -10.77
N VAL A 33 3.93 34.66 -10.04
CA VAL A 33 2.53 34.54 -9.65
C VAL A 33 1.64 34.49 -10.90
N ALA A 34 1.03 33.33 -11.15
CA ALA A 34 0.04 33.18 -12.20
C ALA A 34 -1.25 33.94 -11.85
N MET A 35 -1.66 34.87 -12.72
CA MET A 35 -2.92 35.58 -12.62
C MET A 35 -4.10 34.60 -12.66
N ARG A 36 -4.86 34.55 -11.57
CA ARG A 36 -6.06 33.73 -11.40
C ARG A 36 -7.20 34.34 -12.24
N LYS A 37 -7.57 33.69 -13.34
CA LYS A 37 -8.78 34.05 -14.11
C LYS A 37 -10.02 33.80 -13.24
N ASN A 38 -10.75 34.87 -12.98
CA ASN A 38 -11.89 34.92 -12.09
C ASN A 38 -13.13 34.32 -12.79
N THR A 39 -13.33 33.00 -12.70
CA THR A 39 -14.61 32.40 -13.10
C THR A 39 -15.64 32.66 -12.01
N LYS A 40 -16.57 33.58 -12.28
CA LYS A 40 -17.74 33.89 -11.44
C LYS A 40 -18.44 32.60 -11.00
N ARG A 41 -18.33 32.27 -9.71
CA ARG A 41 -19.24 31.37 -9.02
C ARG A 41 -20.62 32.02 -9.02
N ARG A 42 -21.59 31.43 -9.72
CA ARG A 42 -23.00 31.75 -9.54
C ARG A 42 -23.39 31.34 -8.12
N SER A 43 -23.72 32.34 -7.30
CA SER A 43 -24.35 32.18 -6.00
C SER A 43 -25.72 31.53 -6.17
N SER A 44 -25.97 30.48 -5.39
CA SER A 44 -27.31 29.97 -5.16
C SER A 44 -28.10 31.02 -4.38
N THR A 45 -28.93 31.80 -5.07
CA THR A 45 -29.89 32.71 -4.45
C THR A 45 -30.93 31.90 -3.68
N LYS A 46 -30.98 32.10 -2.36
CA LYS A 46 -32.12 31.79 -1.49
C LYS A 46 -33.37 32.41 -2.14
N ALA A 47 -34.33 31.57 -2.53
CA ALA A 47 -35.61 32.05 -3.05
C ALA A 47 -36.38 32.75 -1.91
N GLY A 48 -36.65 34.04 -2.11
CA GLY A 48 -37.50 34.85 -1.25
C GLY A 48 -38.97 34.45 -1.38
N LYS A 49 -39.69 34.53 -0.27
CA LYS A 49 -41.16 34.53 -0.21
C LYS A 49 -41.69 35.76 -0.95
N GLY A 50 -42.11 35.60 -2.20
CA GLY A 50 -42.92 36.57 -2.93
C GLY A 50 -44.40 36.22 -2.79
N LYS A 51 -45.20 37.12 -2.19
CA LYS A 51 -46.67 37.05 -2.26
C LYS A 51 -47.07 37.50 -3.66
N GLY A 52 -47.52 36.54 -4.48
CA GLY A 52 -48.10 36.78 -5.80
C GLY A 52 -49.61 36.99 -5.72
N LEU A 53 -50.07 38.02 -6.42
CA LEU A 53 -51.45 38.47 -6.58
C LEU A 53 -52.32 37.37 -7.21
N GLN A 54 -53.52 37.17 -6.67
CA GLN A 54 -54.52 36.28 -7.27
C GLN A 54 -55.03 36.88 -8.58
N THR A 55 -54.94 36.12 -9.66
CA THR A 55 -55.76 36.31 -10.86
C THR A 55 -56.26 34.93 -11.27
N GLU A 56 -57.57 34.77 -11.25
CA GLU A 56 -58.28 33.54 -11.59
C GLU A 56 -58.44 33.40 -13.11
N ASN A 57 -58.72 32.16 -13.53
CA ASN A 57 -59.08 31.66 -14.87
C ASN A 57 -57.96 31.26 -15.83
N GLY A 58 -57.78 29.93 -15.90
CA GLY A 58 -57.09 29.18 -16.94
C GLY A 58 -56.71 27.80 -16.42
N GLN A 59 -57.46 26.75 -16.78
CA GLN A 59 -57.12 25.36 -16.46
C GLN A 59 -55.78 24.98 -17.12
N ASN A 60 -54.68 25.16 -16.40
CA ASN A 60 -53.35 24.74 -16.84
C ASN A 60 -53.23 23.22 -16.66
N ASN A 61 -53.68 22.47 -17.66
CA ASN A 61 -53.55 21.00 -17.76
C ASN A 61 -52.11 20.56 -18.08
N ASN A 62 -51.12 21.11 -17.37
CA ASN A 62 -49.72 20.70 -17.50
C ASN A 62 -49.47 19.47 -16.62
N HIS A 63 -49.71 18.28 -17.16
CA HIS A 63 -49.32 17.02 -16.53
C HIS A 63 -47.78 16.94 -16.43
N LYS A 64 -47.26 16.49 -15.28
CA LYS A 64 -45.82 16.26 -15.18
C LYS A 64 -45.44 15.15 -16.14
N ILE A 65 -44.40 15.34 -16.94
CA ILE A 65 -43.87 14.30 -17.85
C ILE A 65 -43.60 12.96 -17.15
N THR A 66 -43.30 13.01 -15.85
CA THR A 66 -43.09 11.84 -14.98
C THR A 66 -44.34 11.02 -14.67
N GLU A 67 -45.53 11.53 -15.00
CA GLU A 67 -46.80 10.80 -14.90
C GLU A 67 -46.93 9.77 -16.02
N TYR A 68 -46.40 10.07 -17.21
CA TYR A 68 -46.45 9.18 -18.37
C TYR A 68 -45.16 8.38 -18.58
N PHE A 69 -44.01 8.91 -18.15
CA PHE A 69 -42.71 8.26 -18.26
C PHE A 69 -42.09 8.04 -16.89
N ALA A 70 -41.89 6.77 -16.51
CA ALA A 70 -41.16 6.43 -15.30
C ALA A 70 -39.75 7.01 -15.33
N VAL A 71 -39.35 7.70 -14.26
CA VAL A 71 -38.00 8.27 -14.13
C VAL A 71 -36.99 7.13 -14.10
N ARG A 72 -36.25 6.95 -15.21
CA ARG A 72 -35.08 6.06 -15.24
C ARG A 72 -33.96 6.70 -14.42
N ARG A 73 -33.81 6.26 -13.17
CA ARG A 73 -32.66 6.67 -12.35
C ARG A 73 -31.40 6.03 -12.92
N SER A 74 -30.37 6.84 -13.14
CA SER A 74 -29.07 6.36 -13.60
C SER A 74 -28.48 5.41 -12.56
N GLY A 75 -28.07 4.21 -12.99
CA GLY A 75 -27.33 3.25 -12.16
C GLY A 75 -25.84 3.62 -12.00
N ARG A 76 -25.44 4.83 -12.39
CA ARG A 76 -24.05 5.30 -12.31
C ARG A 76 -23.61 5.42 -10.86
N LYS A 77 -22.63 4.62 -10.46
CA LYS A 77 -21.95 4.77 -9.18
C LYS A 77 -20.96 5.92 -9.24
N THR A 78 -20.82 6.64 -8.13
CA THR A 78 -19.76 7.64 -7.98
C THR A 78 -18.40 6.96 -7.82
N SER A 79 -17.31 7.67 -8.13
CA SER A 79 -15.95 7.14 -7.94
C SER A 79 -15.70 6.65 -6.51
N LYS A 80 -16.22 7.38 -5.51
CA LYS A 80 -16.08 7.02 -4.10
C LYS A 80 -16.84 5.74 -3.75
N GLN A 81 -18.03 5.53 -4.32
CA GLN A 81 -18.77 4.28 -4.14
C GLN A 81 -18.01 3.10 -4.74
N ILE A 82 -17.44 3.25 -5.94
CA ILE A 82 -16.63 2.21 -6.60
C ILE A 82 -15.38 1.88 -5.76
N GLU A 83 -14.70 2.90 -5.23
CA GLU A 83 -13.53 2.71 -4.38
C GLU A 83 -13.87 2.00 -3.06
N ASN A 84 -14.99 2.38 -2.44
CA ASN A 84 -15.46 1.73 -1.21
C ASN A 84 -15.82 0.25 -1.43
N GLU A 85 -16.50 -0.06 -2.54
CA GLU A 85 -16.80 -1.45 -2.91
C GLU A 85 -15.52 -2.26 -3.10
N ARG A 86 -14.54 -1.73 -3.84
CA ARG A 86 -13.24 -2.37 -4.02
C ARG A 86 -12.48 -2.57 -2.71
N ASN A 87 -12.49 -1.58 -1.82
CA ASN A 87 -11.81 -1.69 -0.52
C ASN A 87 -12.48 -2.77 0.35
N LYS A 88 -13.81 -2.89 0.28
CA LYS A 88 -14.56 -3.93 0.99
C LYS A 88 -14.24 -5.33 0.44
N GLU A 89 -14.15 -5.49 -0.87
CA GLU A 89 -13.74 -6.77 -1.50
C GLU A 89 -12.34 -7.18 -1.05
N VAL A 90 -11.41 -6.23 -0.93
CA VAL A 90 -10.05 -6.49 -0.43
C VAL A 90 -10.08 -6.88 1.05
N GLU A 91 -10.88 -6.21 1.87
CA GLU A 91 -11.06 -6.54 3.29
C GLU A 91 -11.57 -7.98 3.46
N GLU A 92 -12.64 -8.34 2.76
CA GLU A 92 -13.21 -9.69 2.76
C GLU A 92 -12.19 -10.74 2.27
N ALA A 93 -11.39 -10.42 1.25
CA ALA A 93 -10.35 -11.32 0.74
C ALA A 93 -9.20 -11.54 1.74
N VAL A 94 -8.80 -10.52 2.49
CA VAL A 94 -7.78 -10.60 3.54
C VAL A 94 -8.30 -11.41 4.73
N THR A 95 -9.53 -11.14 5.19
CA THR A 95 -10.14 -11.88 6.31
C THR A 95 -10.34 -13.35 5.98
N SER A 96 -10.78 -13.67 4.76
CA SER A 96 -10.97 -15.05 4.31
C SER A 96 -9.67 -15.78 3.99
N GLY A 97 -8.59 -15.06 3.67
CA GLY A 97 -7.33 -15.67 3.20
C GLY A 97 -7.48 -16.38 1.85
N SER A 98 -8.50 -16.02 1.05
CA SER A 98 -8.91 -16.77 -0.15
C SER A 98 -7.81 -17.00 -1.18
N ASN A 99 -6.81 -16.13 -1.27
CA ASN A 99 -5.74 -16.28 -2.26
C ASN A 99 -4.59 -17.19 -1.80
N GLU A 100 -4.48 -17.52 -0.51
CA GLU A 100 -3.36 -18.32 0.02
C GLU A 100 -3.31 -19.73 -0.61
N GLU A 101 -4.44 -20.27 -1.06
CA GLU A 101 -4.49 -21.57 -1.75
C GLU A 101 -3.81 -21.54 -3.13
N PHE A 102 -3.82 -20.38 -3.81
CA PHE A 102 -3.21 -20.20 -5.13
C PHE A 102 -1.73 -19.84 -5.07
N LEU A 103 -1.12 -19.91 -3.90
CA LEU A 103 0.30 -19.62 -3.71
C LEU A 103 1.05 -20.93 -3.46
N GLN A 104 1.99 -21.25 -4.33
CA GLN A 104 2.81 -22.45 -4.20
C GLN A 104 4.19 -22.07 -3.66
N VAL A 105 4.60 -22.73 -2.58
CA VAL A 105 5.99 -22.67 -2.09
C VAL A 105 6.84 -23.53 -3.01
N TYR A 106 7.93 -22.96 -3.51
CA TYR A 106 8.96 -23.70 -4.22
C TYR A 106 10.33 -23.41 -3.62
N THR A 107 11.29 -24.30 -3.86
CA THR A 107 12.66 -24.16 -3.41
C THR A 107 13.56 -23.79 -4.59
N CYS A 108 14.45 -22.84 -4.36
CA CYS A 108 15.46 -22.35 -5.28
C CYS A 108 16.82 -22.50 -4.61
N ASP A 109 17.81 -23.01 -5.34
CA ASP A 109 19.14 -23.26 -4.78
C ASP A 109 19.84 -21.96 -4.34
N VAL A 110 19.55 -20.84 -5.01
CA VAL A 110 20.19 -19.54 -4.75
C VAL A 110 19.42 -18.74 -3.69
N LYS A 111 18.09 -18.66 -3.81
CA LYS A 111 17.26 -17.79 -2.96
C LYS A 111 16.66 -18.50 -1.74
N GLY A 112 16.74 -19.82 -1.68
CA GLY A 112 16.01 -20.62 -0.69
C GLY A 112 14.54 -20.79 -1.06
N ARG A 113 13.63 -20.56 -0.11
CA ARG A 113 12.17 -20.68 -0.38
C ARG A 113 11.69 -19.47 -1.19
N GLY A 114 10.74 -19.69 -2.08
CA GLY A 114 10.05 -18.64 -2.83
C GLY A 114 8.60 -19.01 -3.08
N ILE A 115 7.83 -18.07 -3.60
CA ILE A 115 6.41 -18.27 -3.95
C ILE A 115 6.20 -18.13 -5.45
N ARG A 116 5.43 -19.05 -6.02
CA ARG A 116 4.88 -18.95 -7.38
C ARG A 116 3.37 -18.84 -7.35
N SER A 117 2.82 -18.12 -8.32
CA SER A 117 1.38 -18.03 -8.50
C SER A 117 0.81 -19.28 -9.20
N LEU A 118 -0.27 -19.85 -8.68
CA LEU A 118 -1.07 -20.89 -9.34
C LEU A 118 -2.28 -20.31 -10.10
N LYS A 119 -2.48 -18.99 -10.04
CA LYS A 119 -3.59 -18.26 -10.67
C LYS A 119 -3.05 -17.04 -11.43
N THR A 120 -3.81 -16.56 -12.40
CA THR A 120 -3.51 -15.26 -13.03
C THR A 120 -4.00 -14.12 -12.14
N PHE A 121 -3.17 -13.12 -11.88
CA PHE A 121 -3.57 -11.87 -11.22
C PHE A 121 -3.52 -10.71 -12.20
N LYS A 122 -4.53 -9.84 -12.18
CA LYS A 122 -4.52 -8.61 -12.97
C LYS A 122 -3.89 -7.46 -12.21
N ARG A 123 -3.40 -6.47 -12.95
CA ARG A 123 -2.83 -5.26 -12.35
C ARG A 123 -3.77 -4.67 -11.30
N ASN A 124 -3.21 -4.40 -10.12
CA ASN A 124 -3.87 -3.90 -8.91
C ASN A 124 -4.75 -4.91 -8.16
N ASP A 125 -4.75 -6.18 -8.53
CA ASP A 125 -5.42 -7.22 -7.74
C ASP A 125 -4.68 -7.45 -6.42
N PHE A 126 -5.45 -7.74 -5.37
CA PHE A 126 -4.91 -8.22 -4.11
C PHE A 126 -4.35 -9.63 -4.33
N VAL A 127 -3.12 -9.86 -3.86
CA VAL A 127 -2.46 -11.17 -3.98
C VAL A 127 -2.39 -11.84 -2.62
N VAL A 128 -1.71 -11.22 -1.65
CA VAL A 128 -1.57 -11.81 -0.31
C VAL A 128 -1.30 -10.73 0.73
N GLU A 129 -1.63 -10.99 1.98
CA GLU A 129 -1.22 -10.18 3.11
C GLU A 129 0.19 -10.55 3.55
N TYR A 130 1.02 -9.56 3.88
CA TYR A 130 2.23 -9.81 4.65
C TYR A 130 1.85 -9.98 6.11
N LYS A 131 1.45 -11.19 6.47
CA LYS A 131 0.88 -11.50 7.79
C LYS A 131 1.98 -11.80 8.82
N GLY A 132 1.84 -11.22 10.01
CA GLY A 132 2.74 -11.39 11.14
C GLY A 132 2.20 -10.68 12.38
N GLU A 133 3.01 -10.60 13.43
CA GLU A 133 2.68 -9.84 14.64
C GLU A 133 2.90 -8.35 14.39
N GLN A 134 1.85 -7.53 14.58
CA GLN A 134 2.01 -6.08 14.55
C GLN A 134 2.65 -5.59 15.85
N VAL A 135 3.87 -5.09 15.76
CA VAL A 135 4.68 -4.68 16.91
C VAL A 135 4.95 -3.17 16.91
N SER A 136 5.12 -2.61 18.11
CA SER A 136 5.56 -1.21 18.25
C SER A 136 7.00 -1.05 17.76
N ILE A 137 7.36 0.14 17.30
CA ILE A 137 8.73 0.41 16.80
C ILE A 137 9.79 0.17 17.87
N TYR A 138 9.49 0.46 19.14
CA TYR A 138 10.41 0.18 20.24
C TYR A 138 10.66 -1.31 20.40
N THR A 139 9.61 -2.13 20.42
CA THR A 139 9.72 -3.59 20.50
C THR A 139 10.40 -4.16 19.26
N ALA A 140 10.08 -3.63 18.08
CA ALA A 140 10.65 -4.05 16.82
C ALA A 140 12.17 -3.87 16.80
N ARG A 141 12.67 -2.67 17.15
CA ARG A 141 14.11 -2.39 17.23
C ARG A 141 14.82 -3.25 18.29
N ARG A 142 14.14 -3.58 19.39
CA ARG A 142 14.68 -4.50 20.40
C ARG A 142 14.84 -5.91 19.83
N ARG A 143 13.81 -6.42 19.14
CA ARG A 143 13.83 -7.74 18.50
C ARG A 143 14.86 -7.81 17.37
N GLU A 144 14.95 -6.78 16.53
CA GLU A 144 15.96 -6.67 15.46
C GLU A 144 17.39 -6.84 16.00
N LYS A 145 17.72 -6.17 17.12
CA LYS A 145 19.02 -6.34 17.78
C LYS A 145 19.25 -7.75 18.33
N GLN A 146 18.19 -8.41 18.80
CA GLN A 146 18.27 -9.79 19.31
C GLN A 146 18.47 -10.77 18.15
N TYR A 147 17.70 -10.64 17.08
CA TYR A 147 17.81 -11.48 15.89
C TYR A 147 19.15 -11.28 15.16
N ALA A 148 19.70 -10.07 15.17
CA ALA A 148 21.03 -9.81 14.60
C ALA A 148 22.17 -10.56 15.32
N GLN A 149 21.97 -11.04 16.55
CA GLN A 149 22.95 -11.85 17.27
C GLN A 149 22.95 -13.31 16.83
N ASP A 150 21.84 -13.79 16.26
CA ASP A 150 21.68 -15.17 15.82
C ASP A 150 21.61 -15.24 14.29
N SER A 151 22.72 -15.63 13.68
CA SER A 151 22.84 -15.80 12.22
C SER A 151 21.89 -16.86 11.62
N SER A 152 21.25 -17.70 12.44
CA SER A 152 20.28 -18.68 11.96
C SER A 152 18.89 -18.07 11.69
N ILE A 153 18.61 -16.90 12.28
CA ILE A 153 17.34 -16.20 12.15
C ILE A 153 17.40 -15.28 10.93
N GLY A 154 16.49 -15.49 9.98
CA GLY A 154 16.35 -14.62 8.81
C GLY A 154 15.67 -13.28 9.15
N SER A 155 15.80 -12.30 8.26
CA SER A 155 15.12 -11.02 8.40
C SER A 155 13.69 -11.09 7.84
N TYR A 156 12.69 -11.11 8.72
CA TYR A 156 11.27 -11.15 8.37
C TYR A 156 10.48 -10.00 9.03
N MET A 157 11.16 -8.91 9.36
CA MET A 157 10.55 -7.71 9.94
C MET A 157 10.31 -6.68 8.83
N TYR A 158 9.06 -6.25 8.69
CA TYR A 158 8.68 -5.25 7.69
C TYR A 158 8.34 -3.93 8.38
N PHE A 159 9.15 -2.90 8.16
CA PHE A 159 8.88 -1.53 8.62
C PHE A 159 8.19 -0.70 7.55
N PHE A 160 7.12 0.01 7.91
CA PHE A 160 6.42 0.91 7.00
C PHE A 160 5.80 2.10 7.73
N LYS A 161 5.46 3.13 6.97
CA LYS A 161 4.79 4.33 7.46
C LYS A 161 3.39 4.40 6.87
N HIS A 162 2.38 4.62 7.71
CA HIS A 162 0.99 4.78 7.29
C HIS A 162 0.31 5.87 8.12
N LYS A 163 -0.34 6.85 7.47
CA LYS A 163 -0.98 8.00 8.13
C LYS A 163 -0.09 8.68 9.18
N ASP A 164 1.16 8.93 8.82
CA ASP A 164 2.19 9.53 9.68
C ASP A 164 2.66 8.73 10.90
N VAL A 165 2.17 7.50 11.07
CA VAL A 165 2.58 6.58 12.12
C VAL A 165 3.48 5.49 11.53
N GLN A 166 4.54 5.13 12.26
CA GLN A 166 5.42 4.02 11.91
C GLN A 166 4.87 2.71 12.47
N TYR A 167 4.82 1.69 11.62
CA TYR A 167 4.37 0.34 11.94
C TYR A 167 5.46 -0.66 11.61
N CYS A 168 5.44 -1.79 12.31
CA CYS A 168 6.28 -2.94 11.99
C CYS A 168 5.44 -4.21 12.08
N ILE A 169 5.57 -5.07 11.07
CA ILE A 169 5.02 -6.43 11.09
C ILE A 169 6.21 -7.39 11.22
N ASP A 170 6.20 -8.16 12.29
CA ASP A 170 7.19 -9.19 12.57
C ASP A 170 6.64 -10.56 12.14
N ALA A 171 7.19 -11.11 11.06
CA ALA A 171 6.86 -12.44 10.55
C ALA A 171 8.01 -13.42 10.78
N THR A 172 8.82 -13.23 11.84
CA THR A 172 9.96 -14.11 12.14
C THR A 172 9.52 -15.52 12.50
N ASP A 173 8.44 -15.64 13.28
CA ASP A 173 7.86 -16.93 13.65
C ASP A 173 7.32 -17.68 12.42
N GLU A 174 7.58 -18.99 12.37
CA GLU A 174 7.05 -19.84 11.29
C GLU A 174 5.53 -19.93 11.39
N SER A 175 4.87 -19.70 10.26
CA SER A 175 3.41 -19.65 10.16
C SER A 175 2.95 -20.27 8.83
N PRO A 176 1.67 -20.66 8.71
CA PRO A 176 1.15 -21.19 7.44
C PRO A 176 1.01 -20.14 6.34
N TYR A 177 1.17 -18.84 6.66
CA TYR A 177 0.97 -17.74 5.73
C TYR A 177 2.19 -17.56 4.82
N LYS A 178 1.94 -17.40 3.51
CA LYS A 178 3.01 -17.44 2.51
C LYS A 178 3.62 -16.08 2.19
N GLY A 179 2.99 -14.99 2.62
CA GLY A 179 3.46 -13.62 2.35
C GLY A 179 4.91 -13.36 2.74
N ARG A 180 5.37 -13.93 3.86
CA ARG A 180 6.76 -13.80 4.35
C ARG A 180 7.83 -14.51 3.51
N LEU A 181 7.42 -15.41 2.61
CA LEU A 181 8.31 -16.21 1.75
C LEU A 181 8.47 -15.60 0.35
N ILE A 182 7.83 -14.47 0.08
CA ILE A 182 7.93 -13.80 -1.22
C ILE A 182 9.27 -13.09 -1.29
N ASN A 183 10.01 -13.37 -2.37
CA ASN A 183 11.38 -12.90 -2.54
C ASN A 183 11.46 -11.44 -3.01
N HIS A 184 12.69 -10.93 -2.95
CA HIS A 184 13.02 -9.60 -3.41
C HIS A 184 13.34 -9.52 -4.91
N SER A 185 12.93 -8.42 -5.55
CA SER A 185 13.55 -7.90 -6.77
C SER A 185 13.41 -6.37 -6.82
N ALA A 186 14.51 -5.68 -7.09
CA ALA A 186 14.52 -4.22 -7.23
C ALA A 186 14.13 -3.78 -8.65
N LEU A 187 14.66 -4.46 -9.67
CA LEU A 187 14.52 -4.07 -11.07
C LEU A 187 13.24 -4.62 -11.71
N LYS A 188 12.82 -5.83 -11.34
CA LYS A 188 11.67 -6.53 -11.95
C LYS A 188 10.61 -7.03 -10.96
N PRO A 189 10.18 -6.23 -9.96
CA PRO A 189 9.10 -6.65 -9.06
C PRO A 189 7.76 -6.71 -9.82
N ASN A 190 7.00 -7.78 -9.60
CA ASN A 190 5.64 -7.92 -10.09
C ASN A 190 4.59 -7.60 -9.02
N LEU A 191 5.00 -7.46 -7.77
CA LEU A 191 4.19 -7.00 -6.65
C LEU A 191 4.62 -5.62 -6.16
N LYS A 192 3.70 -4.94 -5.46
CA LYS A 192 3.95 -3.73 -4.69
C LYS A 192 3.24 -3.83 -3.35
N THR A 193 3.78 -3.20 -2.32
CA THR A 193 3.15 -3.14 -1.01
C THR A 193 2.17 -1.98 -0.90
N LYS A 194 1.06 -2.21 -0.19
CA LYS A 194 0.02 -1.22 0.09
C LYS A 194 -0.45 -1.39 1.53
N ALA A 195 -0.25 -0.37 2.36
CA ALA A 195 -0.84 -0.32 3.70
C ALA A 195 -2.31 0.12 3.61
N VAL A 196 -3.19 -0.59 4.30
CA VAL A 196 -4.63 -0.29 4.40
C VAL A 196 -5.06 -0.27 5.86
N THR A 197 -6.01 0.58 6.20
CA THR A 197 -6.65 0.57 7.53
C THR A 197 -8.04 -0.04 7.39
N PHE A 198 -8.34 -1.05 8.20
CA PHE A 198 -9.65 -1.66 8.25
C PHE A 198 -10.61 -0.88 9.16
N PRO A 199 -11.93 -1.10 9.08
CA PRO A 199 -12.93 -0.38 9.88
C PRO A 199 -12.75 -0.53 11.40
N ASP A 200 -12.13 -1.62 11.85
CA ASP A 200 -11.77 -1.88 13.25
C ASP A 200 -10.54 -1.05 13.71
N GLY A 201 -9.89 -0.33 12.80
CA GLY A 201 -8.72 0.51 13.06
C GLY A 201 -7.38 -0.22 12.92
N SER A 202 -7.39 -1.53 12.64
CA SER A 202 -6.18 -2.31 12.39
C SER A 202 -5.53 -1.91 11.06
N VAL A 203 -4.20 -2.06 10.96
CA VAL A 203 -3.43 -1.68 9.77
C VAL A 203 -2.80 -2.93 9.17
N HIS A 204 -3.19 -3.23 7.92
CA HIS A 204 -2.74 -4.40 7.20
C HIS A 204 -1.78 -4.01 6.07
N LEU A 205 -0.73 -4.81 5.88
CA LEU A 205 0.23 -4.64 4.80
C LEU A 205 -0.08 -5.66 3.70
N LEU A 206 -0.56 -5.16 2.56
CA LEU A 206 -0.98 -6.00 1.45
C LEU A 206 0.05 -6.00 0.34
N LEU A 207 0.24 -7.15 -0.29
CA LEU A 207 0.94 -7.29 -1.56
C LEU A 207 -0.09 -7.30 -2.68
N VAL A 208 0.08 -6.35 -3.60
CA VAL A 208 -0.83 -6.08 -4.70
C VAL A 208 -0.07 -6.23 -6.01
N ALA A 209 -0.71 -6.78 -7.03
CA ALA A 209 -0.13 -6.94 -8.35
C ALA A 209 0.23 -5.56 -8.96
N ARG A 210 1.51 -5.36 -9.30
CA ARG A 210 2.03 -4.15 -9.96
C ARG A 210 1.73 -4.17 -11.46
N ARG A 211 1.72 -5.36 -12.05
CA ARG A 211 1.37 -5.68 -13.44
C ARG A 211 0.50 -6.94 -13.47
N ASP A 212 0.05 -7.35 -14.65
CA ASP A 212 -0.54 -8.67 -14.81
C ASP A 212 0.52 -9.76 -14.52
N ILE A 213 0.11 -10.80 -13.81
CA ILE A 213 0.93 -11.94 -13.36
C ILE A 213 0.28 -13.20 -13.90
N GLU A 214 1.04 -13.99 -14.64
CA GLU A 214 0.63 -15.27 -15.20
C GLU A 214 0.87 -16.43 -14.24
N VAL A 215 0.22 -17.56 -14.52
CA VAL A 215 0.40 -18.79 -13.74
C VAL A 215 1.84 -19.29 -13.86
N GLY A 216 2.43 -19.69 -12.74
CA GLY A 216 3.79 -20.20 -12.63
C GLY A 216 4.86 -19.13 -12.41
N GLU A 217 4.54 -17.84 -12.53
CA GLU A 217 5.51 -16.76 -12.27
C GLU A 217 5.93 -16.71 -10.79
N GLU A 218 7.22 -16.47 -10.53
CA GLU A 218 7.73 -16.15 -9.19
C GLU A 218 7.20 -14.80 -8.74
N LEU A 219 6.63 -14.73 -7.54
CA LEU A 219 6.19 -13.49 -6.93
C LEU A 219 7.38 -12.77 -6.29
N LEU A 220 7.53 -11.49 -6.64
CA LEU A 220 8.67 -10.65 -6.27
C LEU A 220 8.22 -9.23 -5.93
N TYR A 221 8.72 -8.67 -4.84
CA TYR A 221 8.52 -7.27 -4.48
C TYR A 221 9.81 -6.56 -4.07
N ASP A 222 9.80 -5.23 -4.09
CA ASP A 222 10.93 -4.44 -3.59
C ASP A 222 10.88 -4.36 -2.06
N TYR A 223 11.92 -4.86 -1.38
CA TYR A 223 12.03 -4.85 0.08
C TYR A 223 12.24 -3.43 0.61
N GLY A 224 12.72 -2.51 -0.24
CA GLY A 224 12.84 -1.09 0.09
C GLY A 224 14.03 -0.75 0.98
N ASP A 225 14.84 -1.71 1.40
CA ASP A 225 16.05 -1.44 2.18
C ASP A 225 17.18 -0.95 1.26
N ARG A 226 17.67 0.25 1.57
CA ARG A 226 18.76 0.92 0.86
C ARG A 226 19.86 1.38 1.81
N THR A 227 19.90 0.83 3.02
CA THR A 227 20.91 1.20 4.01
C THR A 227 22.28 0.71 3.55
N PRO A 228 23.34 1.56 3.54
CA PRO A 228 24.63 1.19 2.97
C PRO A 228 25.24 -0.10 3.54
N CYS A 229 25.15 -0.32 4.86
CA CYS A 229 25.64 -1.55 5.49
C CYS A 229 24.86 -2.79 5.05
N ASN A 230 23.53 -2.69 4.91
CA ASN A 230 22.71 -3.81 4.48
C ASN A 230 22.92 -4.14 3.00
N ILE A 231 23.13 -3.13 2.14
CA ILE A 231 23.52 -3.33 0.74
C ILE A 231 24.89 -4.01 0.65
N ALA A 232 25.87 -3.59 1.46
CA ALA A 232 27.20 -4.20 1.46
C ALA A 232 27.16 -5.69 1.80
N ASN A 233 26.33 -6.06 2.78
CA ASN A 233 26.12 -7.46 3.18
C ASN A 233 25.22 -8.23 2.20
N ASN A 234 24.30 -7.55 1.52
CA ASN A 234 23.30 -8.14 0.62
C ASN A 234 23.23 -7.39 -0.71
N PRO A 235 24.22 -7.59 -1.63
CA PRO A 235 24.27 -6.85 -2.90
C PRO A 235 23.06 -7.07 -3.81
N TRP A 236 22.33 -8.17 -3.60
CA TRP A 236 21.10 -8.49 -4.33
C TRP A 236 19.95 -7.50 -4.05
N LEU A 237 20.03 -6.66 -3.01
CA LEU A 237 19.01 -5.64 -2.72
C LEU A 237 18.90 -4.54 -3.79
N ILE A 238 19.93 -4.34 -4.61
CA ILE A 238 19.94 -3.28 -5.64
C ILE A 238 20.04 -3.82 -7.06
N ASN A 239 20.59 -5.03 -7.24
CA ASN A 239 20.95 -5.58 -8.54
C ASN A 239 20.04 -6.75 -8.99
N SER A 240 18.93 -7.00 -8.28
CA SER A 240 17.98 -8.10 -8.53
C SER A 240 16.78 -7.72 -9.38
#